data_AF-A0A542AIS8-F1
#
_entry.id   AF-A0A542AIS8-F1
#
_cell.length_a   1.000
_cell.length_b   1.000
_cell.length_c   1.000
_cell.angle_alpha   90.00
_cell.angle_beta   90.00
_cell.angle_gamma   90.00
#
_symmetry.space_group_name_H-M   'P 1'
#
loop_
_entity.id
_entity.type
_entity.pdbx_description
1 polymer ?
#
loop_
_entity_poly.entity_id
_entity_poly.type
_entity_poly.pdbx_seq_one_letter_code
_entity_poly.pdbx_strand_id
1 'polypeptide(L)' 'MKNVKMSVTNNKLLIEVDLSQSFGPSSSGKSVTVATTEGNKTVPGTEDIKIGLNVYKPNK' A
#
# COMPACT_ATOMS: atom_id res chain seq x y z
N MET A 1 3.27 4.56 -5.98
CA MET A 1 2.33 3.67 -5.28
C MET A 1 1.89 2.61 -6.27
N LYS A 2 1.77 1.36 -5.84
CA LYS A 2 1.35 0.24 -6.68
C LYS A 2 0.18 -0.47 -6.01
N ASN A 3 -0.92 -0.63 -6.74
CA ASN A 3 -2.13 -1.33 -6.27
C ASN A 3 -2.65 -0.82 -4.92
N VAL A 4 -2.66 0.51 -4.75
CA VAL A 4 -3.25 1.19 -3.59
C VAL A 4 -4.06 2.36 -4.10
N LYS A 5 -5.35 2.38 -3.78
CA LYS A 5 -6.21 3.54 -3.94
C LYS A 5 -6.63 4.04 -2.56
N MET A 6 -6.57 5.37 -2.37
CA MET A 6 -6.91 6.02 -1.10
C MET A 6 -8.02 7.03 -1.31
N SER A 7 -8.95 7.09 -0.36
CA SER A 7 -9.92 8.16 -0.25
C SER A 7 -10.17 8.47 1.23
N VAL A 8 -10.64 9.69 1.51
CA VAL A 8 -11.08 10.08 2.85
C VAL A 8 -12.58 10.31 2.81
N THR A 9 -13.31 9.70 3.74
CA THR A 9 -14.76 9.87 3.88
C THR A 9 -15.12 9.93 5.36
N ASN A 10 -15.81 10.99 5.77
CA ASN A 10 -16.19 11.22 7.17
C ASN A 10 -15.01 11.06 8.15
N ASN A 11 -13.88 11.68 7.80
CA ASN A 11 -12.63 11.64 8.58
C ASN A 11 -12.01 10.23 8.73
N LYS A 12 -12.37 9.27 7.87
CA LYS A 12 -11.78 7.93 7.81
C LYS A 12 -11.01 7.78 6.51
N LEU A 13 -9.78 7.25 6.61
CA LEU A 13 -9.01 6.83 5.46
C LEU A 13 -9.49 5.46 5.00
N LEU A 14 -10.02 5.38 3.78
CA LEU A 14 -10.37 4.15 3.10
C LEU A 14 -9.25 3.77 2.13
N ILE A 15 -8.85 2.51 2.20
CA ILE A 15 -7.75 1.97 1.40
C ILE A 15 -8.29 0.75 0.65
N GLU A 16 -8.16 0.79 -0.66
CA GLU A 16 -8.53 -0.32 -1.53
C GLU A 16 -7.26 -0.92 -2.16
N VAL A 17 -7.15 -2.24 -2.07
CA VAL A 17 -6.06 -3.06 -2.60
C VAL A 17 -6.66 -4.27 -3.31
N ASP A 18 -6.28 -4.51 -4.55
CA ASP A 18 -6.67 -5.70 -5.30
C ASP A 18 -5.72 -6.86 -4.96
N LEU A 19 -6.21 -7.83 -4.18
CA LEU A 19 -5.40 -8.96 -3.73
C LEU A 19 -5.05 -9.96 -4.85
N SER A 20 -5.59 -9.80 -6.06
CA SER A 20 -5.25 -10.65 -7.21
C SER A 20 -3.95 -10.23 -7.92
N GLN A 21 -3.48 -9.00 -7.70
CA GLN A 21 -2.28 -8.47 -8.35
C GLN A 21 -1.00 -8.81 -7.60
N SER A 22 0.10 -8.92 -8.35
CA SER A 22 1.45 -9.10 -7.80
C SER A 22 2.50 -8.37 -8.61
N PHE A 23 3.51 -7.81 -7.91
CA PHE A 23 4.54 -6.93 -8.46
C PHE A 23 5.95 -7.51 -8.28
N GLY A 24 6.08 -8.82 -8.41
CA GLY A 24 7.35 -9.53 -8.31
C GLY A 24 7.91 -9.68 -6.88
N PRO A 25 9.03 -10.40 -6.76
CA PRO A 25 9.65 -10.67 -5.46
C PRO A 25 10.25 -9.40 -4.83
N SER A 26 10.24 -9.33 -3.51
CA SER A 26 10.96 -8.31 -2.75
C SER A 26 12.47 -8.44 -2.98
N SER A 27 13.25 -7.39 -2.72
CA SER A 27 14.71 -7.39 -2.91
C SER A 27 15.43 -8.51 -2.15
N SER A 28 14.87 -8.96 -1.03
CA SER A 28 15.38 -10.11 -0.25
C SER A 28 14.96 -11.49 -0.78
N GLY A 29 14.06 -11.55 -1.77
CA GLY A 29 13.46 -12.79 -2.29
C GLY A 29 12.44 -13.46 -1.36
N LYS A 30 12.25 -12.96 -0.13
CA LYS A 30 11.43 -13.62 0.92
C LYS A 30 9.92 -13.45 0.74
N SER A 31 9.48 -12.57 -0.14
CA SER A 31 8.06 -12.27 -0.34
C SER A 31 7.78 -11.79 -1.75
N VAL A 32 6.52 -11.81 -2.16
CA VAL A 32 6.01 -11.18 -3.38
C VAL A 32 5.17 -9.96 -2.99
N THR A 33 5.45 -8.83 -3.61
CA THR A 33 4.71 -7.58 -3.34
C THR A 33 3.31 -7.67 -3.95
N VAL A 34 2.28 -7.42 -3.15
CA VAL A 34 0.88 -7.31 -3.60
C VAL A 34 0.49 -5.84 -3.76
N ALA A 35 0.85 -5.00 -2.80
CA ALA A 35 0.65 -3.55 -2.87
C ALA A 35 1.66 -2.81 -2.02
N THR A 36 1.97 -1.58 -2.40
CA THR A 36 2.85 -0.71 -1.61
C THR A 36 2.61 0.77 -1.88
N THR A 37 2.70 1.59 -0.84
CA THR A 37 2.75 3.05 -0.99
C THR A 37 4.12 3.55 -1.47
N GLU A 38 5.13 2.67 -1.53
CA GLU A 38 6.52 3.01 -1.89
C GLU A 38 7.08 4.12 -0.98
N GLY A 39 7.03 3.86 0.33
CA GLY A 39 7.37 4.79 1.40
C GLY A 39 6.16 5.52 1.98
N ASN A 40 6.42 6.48 2.86
CA ASN A 40 5.36 7.30 3.46
C ASN A 40 4.80 8.28 2.42
N LYS A 41 3.48 8.36 2.34
CA LYS A 41 2.74 9.29 1.48
C LYS A 41 1.78 10.12 2.33
N THR A 42 1.50 11.34 1.89
CA THR A 42 0.49 12.19 2.52
C THR A 42 -0.90 11.60 2.28
N VAL A 43 -1.72 11.53 3.33
CA VAL A 43 -3.12 11.14 3.20
C VAL A 43 -3.87 12.24 2.42
N PRO A 44 -4.67 11.90 1.39
CA PRO A 44 -5.39 12.89 0.60
C PRO A 44 -6.20 13.85 1.47
N GLY A 45 -6.09 15.16 1.22
CA GLY A 45 -6.82 16.19 1.98
C GLY A 45 -6.22 16.53 3.35
N THR A 46 -5.00 16.09 3.65
CA THR A 46 -4.27 16.40 4.89
C THR A 46 -2.87 16.93 4.55
N GLU A 47 -2.25 17.69 5.45
CA GLU A 47 -0.87 18.19 5.24
C GLU A 47 0.15 17.40 6.08
N ASP A 48 -0.24 17.04 7.30
CA ASP A 48 0.58 16.49 8.37
C ASP A 48 0.37 14.98 8.60
N ILE A 49 -0.71 14.39 8.08
CA ILE A 49 -0.99 12.96 8.24
C ILE A 49 -0.33 12.15 7.12
N LYS A 50 0.52 11.20 7.50
CA LYS A 50 1.24 10.31 6.57
C LYS A 50 0.81 8.86 6.74
N ILE A 51 0.87 8.09 5.66
CA ILE A 51 0.64 6.65 5.65
C ILE A 51 1.77 5.92 4.89
N GLY A 52 2.24 4.82 5.48
CA GLY A 52 3.03 3.80 4.81
C GLY A 52 2.29 2.46 4.86
N LEU A 53 2.11 1.81 3.72
CA LEU A 53 1.45 0.51 3.62
C LEU A 53 2.26 -0.43 2.71
N ASN A 54 2.45 -1.66 3.18
CA ASN A 54 2.96 -2.77 2.40
C ASN A 54 2.03 -3.97 2.58
N VAL A 55 1.59 -4.55 1.48
CA VAL A 55 0.83 -5.81 1.44
C VAL A 55 1.68 -6.80 0.65
N TYR A 56 1.96 -7.96 1.23
CA TYR A 56 2.85 -8.95 0.63
C TYR A 56 2.41 -10.37 0.92
N LYS A 57 2.79 -11.29 0.03
CA LYS A 57 2.65 -12.73 0.22
C LYS A 57 4.04 -13.30 0.57
N PRO A 58 4.24 -13.92 1.74
CA PRO A 58 5.52 -14.56 2.05
C PRO A 58 5.76 -15.76 1.13
N ASN A 59 6.99 -15.90 0.64
CA ASN A 59 7.45 -17.11 -0.04
C ASN A 59 7.85 -18.09 1.06
N LYS A 60 7.02 -19.10 1.33
CA LYS A 60 7.41 -20.20 2.21
C LYS A 60 8.48 -21.06 1.54
#